data_AF-A0A0S4IP63-F1
#
_entry.id   AF-A0A0S4IP63-F1
#
_cell.length_a   1.000
_cell.length_b   1.000
_cell.length_c   1.000
_cell.angle_alpha   90.00
_cell.angle_beta   90.00
_cell.angle_gamma   90.00
#
_symmetry.space_group_name_H-M   'P 1'
#
loop_
_entity.id
_entity.type
_entity.pdbx_description
1 polymer ?
#
loop_
_entity_poly.entity_id
_entity_poly.type
_entity_poly.pdbx_seq_one_letter_code
_entity_poly.pdbx_strand_id
1 'polypeptide(L)'
;MQAPRIIYGTAWKKTDTPRLVFEALSAGFRGIDTACQPRHYREDLVGAGLAQAIVKGVVKREEVFLQTKFSPIDAHDASTIPYDPKAAIEDQVRTSVQVSLKNLQTSYIDSIVLHSPLPTLELTVRAWKVLEEFVDQGIIHQLGVSNEYNASRFQQLYEAVRVKPKALQNRRCRTDSTQTVGTIKSCASFALLMVLRINPSGP
;
A
#
# COMPACT_ATOMS: atom_id res chain seq x y z
N MET A 1 12.04 3.93 8.36
CA MET A 1 11.77 5.37 8.14
C MET A 1 10.32 5.71 8.53
N GLN A 2 10.03 6.94 8.96
CA GLN A 2 8.64 7.43 9.10
C GLN A 2 8.12 7.93 7.74
N ALA A 3 6.86 7.67 7.42
CA ALA A 3 6.30 8.11 6.14
C ALA A 3 6.30 9.64 6.01
N PRO A 4 6.65 10.20 4.84
CA PRO A 4 6.63 11.64 4.61
C PRO A 4 5.19 12.17 4.53
N ARG A 5 5.04 13.48 4.76
CA ARG A 5 3.73 14.17 4.71
C ARG A 5 3.07 14.12 3.33
N ILE A 6 3.88 13.99 2.28
CA ILE A 6 3.43 13.91 0.90
C ILE A 6 4.09 12.68 0.26
N ILE A 7 3.27 11.83 -0.35
CA ILE A 7 3.68 10.60 -1.01
C ILE A 7 3.22 10.66 -2.48
N TYR A 8 4.12 10.36 -3.42
CA TYR A 8 3.82 10.35 -4.84
C TYR A 8 3.09 9.07 -5.25
N GLY A 9 1.85 9.18 -5.71
CA GLY A 9 1.04 8.05 -6.17
C GLY A 9 1.33 7.66 -7.63
N THR A 10 1.44 6.36 -7.91
CA THR A 10 1.83 5.83 -9.23
C THR A 10 0.69 5.20 -10.04
N ALA A 11 -0.55 5.31 -9.56
CA ALA A 11 -1.71 4.82 -10.30
C ALA A 11 -1.82 5.50 -11.68
N TRP A 12 -2.22 4.73 -12.69
CA TRP A 12 -2.56 5.19 -14.04
C TRP A 12 -1.42 5.84 -14.84
N LYS A 13 -0.18 5.65 -14.42
CA LYS A 13 1.00 6.19 -15.13
C LYS A 13 1.46 5.31 -16.30
N LYS A 14 1.01 4.06 -16.37
CA LYS A 14 1.29 3.11 -17.48
C LYS A 14 2.81 3.06 -17.78
N THR A 15 3.21 3.19 -19.04
CA THR A 15 4.61 3.13 -19.49
C THR A 15 5.44 4.34 -19.08
N ASP A 16 4.82 5.47 -18.72
CA ASP A 16 5.53 6.65 -18.21
C ASP A 16 6.01 6.49 -16.76
N THR A 17 5.58 5.43 -16.07
CA THR A 17 5.88 5.20 -14.65
C THR A 17 7.37 5.36 -14.28
N PRO A 18 8.35 4.76 -15.00
CA PRO A 18 9.75 4.87 -14.59
C PRO A 18 10.25 6.31 -14.62
N ARG A 19 9.97 7.03 -15.73
CA ARG A 19 10.34 8.43 -15.92
C ARG A 19 9.72 9.31 -14.84
N LEU A 20 8.43 9.15 -14.58
CA LEU A 20 7.71 9.96 -13.60
C LEU A 20 8.15 9.69 -12.15
N VAL A 21 8.51 8.44 -11.81
CA VAL A 21 9.09 8.12 -10.50
C VAL A 21 10.46 8.77 -10.35
N PHE A 22 11.31 8.69 -11.38
CA PHE A 22 12.62 9.36 -11.38
C PHE A 22 12.49 10.88 -11.22
N GLU A 23 11.59 11.51 -11.98
CA GLU A 23 11.31 12.95 -11.89
C GLU A 23 10.79 13.36 -10.51
N ALA A 24 9.86 12.59 -9.92
CA ALA A 24 9.36 12.86 -8.58
C ALA A 24 10.48 12.81 -7.52
N LEU A 25 11.34 11.79 -7.56
CA LEU A 25 12.49 11.68 -6.64
C LEU A 25 13.49 12.82 -6.82
N SER A 26 13.76 13.20 -8.07
CA SER A 26 14.62 14.34 -8.44
C SER A 26 14.05 15.68 -7.97
N ALA A 27 12.72 15.82 -7.96
CA ALA A 27 12.01 16.99 -7.46
C ALA A 27 11.91 17.03 -5.92
N GLY A 28 12.48 16.05 -5.20
CA GLY A 28 12.54 16.04 -3.75
C GLY A 28 11.48 15.17 -3.06
N PHE A 29 10.64 14.43 -3.79
CA PHE A 29 9.77 13.45 -3.15
C PHE A 29 10.62 12.37 -2.46
N ARG A 30 10.19 11.95 -1.27
CA ARG A 30 10.80 10.88 -0.49
C ARG A 30 9.81 9.79 -0.10
N GLY A 31 8.64 9.78 -0.74
CA GLY A 31 7.62 8.75 -0.57
C GLY A 31 7.02 8.36 -1.91
N ILE A 32 6.92 7.07 -2.19
CA ILE A 32 6.28 6.50 -3.38
C ILE A 32 5.18 5.54 -2.94
N ASP A 33 3.96 5.69 -3.49
CA ASP A 33 2.79 4.82 -3.26
C ASP A 33 2.41 4.10 -4.55
N THR A 34 2.54 2.78 -4.54
CA THR A 34 2.14 1.86 -5.63
C THR A 34 1.20 0.77 -5.10
N ALA A 35 0.90 -0.25 -5.91
CA ALA A 35 0.18 -1.45 -5.47
C ALA A 35 0.55 -2.65 -6.33
N CYS A 36 0.53 -3.85 -5.74
CA CYS A 36 0.60 -5.12 -6.47
C CYS A 36 -0.75 -5.41 -7.11
N GLN A 37 -1.17 -4.54 -8.04
CA GLN A 37 -2.45 -4.58 -8.76
C GLN A 37 -2.20 -4.10 -10.21
N PRO A 38 -1.83 -5.00 -11.13
CA PRO A 38 -1.40 -4.63 -12.49
C PRO A 38 -2.46 -3.94 -13.36
N ARG A 39 -3.72 -3.89 -12.90
CA ARG A 39 -4.82 -3.13 -13.52
C ARG A 39 -4.54 -1.62 -13.57
N HIS A 40 -4.02 -1.04 -12.49
CA HIS A 40 -3.81 0.42 -12.38
C HIS A 40 -2.35 0.80 -12.10
N TYR A 41 -1.54 -0.16 -11.67
CA TYR A 41 -0.20 0.06 -11.17
C TYR A 41 0.80 -0.79 -11.97
N ARG A 42 2.06 -0.33 -12.00
CA ARG A 42 3.17 -1.02 -12.66
C ARG A 42 4.37 -1.04 -11.72
N GLU A 43 4.33 -1.91 -10.72
CA GLU A 43 5.43 -2.02 -9.72
C GLU A 43 6.77 -2.29 -10.37
N ASP A 44 6.80 -3.10 -11.44
CA ASP A 44 8.00 -3.39 -12.22
C ASP A 44 8.64 -2.11 -12.78
N LEU A 45 7.80 -1.19 -13.23
CA LEU A 45 8.22 0.11 -13.75
C LEU A 45 8.54 1.12 -12.63
N VAL A 46 7.90 1.00 -11.46
CA VAL A 46 8.28 1.77 -10.26
C VAL A 46 9.68 1.36 -9.80
N GLY A 47 9.95 0.05 -9.73
CA GLY A 47 11.27 -0.50 -9.38
C GLY A 47 12.35 0.00 -10.33
N ALA A 48 12.08 0.00 -11.64
CA ALA A 48 13.00 0.54 -12.64
C ALA A 48 13.31 2.04 -12.42
N GLY A 49 12.28 2.86 -12.16
CA GLY A 49 12.47 4.30 -11.89
C GLY A 49 13.24 4.57 -10.60
N LEU A 50 12.95 3.81 -9.54
CA LEU A 50 13.68 3.90 -8.27
C LEU A 50 15.14 3.46 -8.42
N ALA A 51 15.39 2.33 -9.08
CA ALA A 51 16.74 1.84 -9.34
C ALA A 51 17.56 2.85 -10.14
N GLN A 52 16.96 3.47 -11.17
CA GLN A 52 17.61 4.54 -11.92
C GLN A 52 17.97 5.74 -11.05
N ALA A 53 17.08 6.18 -10.15
CA ALA A 53 17.34 7.28 -9.23
C ALA A 53 18.49 6.97 -8.27
N ILE A 54 18.57 5.72 -7.78
CA ILE A 54 19.66 5.26 -6.91
C ILE A 54 20.99 5.23 -7.67
N VAL A 55 21.02 4.62 -8.86
CA VAL A 55 22.24 4.53 -9.70
C VAL A 55 22.77 5.92 -10.06
N LYS A 56 21.89 6.89 -10.31
CA LYS A 56 22.28 8.27 -10.61
C LYS A 56 22.61 9.11 -9.35
N GLY A 57 22.54 8.53 -8.16
CA GLY A 57 22.85 9.22 -6.90
C GLY A 57 21.82 10.28 -6.49
N VAL A 58 20.59 10.22 -7.02
CA VAL A 58 19.52 11.16 -6.66
C VAL A 58 19.01 10.90 -5.24
N VAL A 59 18.94 9.62 -4.85
CA VAL A 59 18.53 9.14 -3.52
C VAL A 59 19.24 7.83 -3.19
N LYS A 60 19.32 7.47 -1.91
CA LYS A 60 19.58 6.10 -1.45
C LYS A 60 18.27 5.36 -1.17
N ARG A 61 18.28 4.03 -1.13
CA ARG A 61 17.07 3.25 -0.87
C ARG A 61 16.45 3.60 0.48
N GLU A 62 17.28 3.74 1.51
CA GLU A 62 16.89 4.12 2.88
C GLU A 62 16.37 5.55 3.03
N GLU A 63 16.49 6.39 1.98
CA GLU A 63 15.95 7.75 1.93
C GLU A 63 14.53 7.80 1.33
N VAL A 64 14.04 6.70 0.77
CA VAL A 64 12.72 6.63 0.13
C VAL A 64 11.79 5.76 0.94
N PHE A 65 10.68 6.32 1.40
CA PHE A 65 9.56 5.55 1.93
C PHE A 65 8.80 4.89 0.78
N LEU A 66 8.94 3.57 0.64
CA LEU A 66 8.28 2.81 -0.41
C LEU A 66 7.06 2.07 0.15
N GLN A 67 5.87 2.43 -0.35
CA GLN A 67 4.61 1.79 0.03
C GLN A 67 4.00 1.03 -1.16
N THR A 68 3.60 -0.22 -0.93
CA THR A 68 2.77 -0.99 -1.86
C THR A 68 1.54 -1.57 -1.16
N LYS A 69 0.74 -2.36 -1.88
CA LYS A 69 -0.53 -2.90 -1.39
C LYS A 69 -0.74 -4.34 -1.83
N PHE A 70 -1.19 -5.15 -0.89
CA PHE A 70 -1.85 -6.42 -1.21
C PHE A 70 -3.28 -6.12 -1.66
N SER A 71 -3.66 -6.59 -2.84
CA SER A 71 -5.01 -6.37 -3.39
C SER A 71 -5.76 -7.69 -3.46
N PRO A 72 -7.03 -7.75 -3.04
CA PRO A 72 -7.85 -8.95 -3.13
C PRO A 72 -8.18 -9.34 -4.57
N ILE A 73 -8.61 -10.59 -4.78
CA ILE A 73 -8.89 -11.19 -6.10
C ILE A 73 -9.81 -10.30 -6.96
N ASP A 74 -10.88 -9.77 -6.37
CA ASP A 74 -11.89 -8.93 -7.04
C ASP A 74 -11.35 -7.56 -7.49
N ALA A 75 -10.20 -7.14 -6.96
CA ALA A 75 -9.53 -5.91 -7.36
C ALA A 75 -8.64 -6.08 -8.61
N HIS A 76 -8.41 -7.30 -9.09
CA HIS A 76 -7.54 -7.56 -10.24
C HIS A 76 -8.32 -7.81 -11.53
N ASP A 77 -7.63 -7.66 -12.66
CA ASP A 77 -8.09 -8.25 -13.91
C ASP A 77 -7.71 -9.74 -13.90
N ALA A 78 -8.62 -10.62 -14.37
CA ALA A 78 -8.47 -12.07 -14.25
C ALA A 78 -7.15 -12.62 -14.82
N SER A 79 -6.58 -11.97 -15.85
CA SER A 79 -5.35 -12.40 -16.52
C SER A 79 -4.06 -11.87 -15.89
N THR A 80 -4.13 -11.03 -14.85
CA THR A 80 -2.95 -10.32 -14.30
C THR A 80 -2.79 -10.48 -12.79
N ILE A 81 -3.55 -11.40 -12.17
CA ILE A 81 -3.44 -11.68 -10.73
C ILE A 81 -2.01 -12.17 -10.43
N PRO A 82 -1.31 -11.58 -9.44
CA PRO A 82 0.08 -11.92 -9.14
C PRO A 82 0.26 -13.23 -8.35
N TYR A 83 -0.83 -13.98 -8.12
CA TYR A 83 -0.87 -15.20 -7.32
C TYR A 83 -2.00 -16.12 -7.83
N ASP A 84 -2.00 -17.38 -7.41
CA ASP A 84 -3.09 -18.30 -7.73
C ASP A 84 -4.38 -17.90 -6.97
N PRO A 85 -5.47 -17.51 -7.66
CA PRO A 85 -6.72 -17.12 -7.01
C PRO A 85 -7.40 -18.27 -6.24
N LYS A 86 -6.99 -19.53 -6.46
CA LYS A 86 -7.51 -20.71 -5.75
C LYS A 86 -6.69 -21.07 -4.52
N ALA A 87 -5.52 -20.48 -4.33
CA ALA A 87 -4.68 -20.73 -3.16
C ALA A 87 -5.34 -20.21 -1.87
N ALA A 88 -4.89 -20.69 -0.71
CA ALA A 88 -5.30 -20.14 0.57
C ALA A 88 -4.88 -18.67 0.67
N ILE A 89 -5.63 -17.86 1.45
CA ILE A 89 -5.36 -16.42 1.56
C ILE A 89 -3.92 -16.13 2.02
N GLU A 90 -3.38 -16.98 2.89
CA GLU A 90 -2.01 -16.86 3.36
C GLU A 90 -0.99 -16.98 2.22
N ASP A 91 -1.18 -17.94 1.32
CA ASP A 91 -0.29 -18.17 0.19
C ASP A 91 -0.44 -17.10 -0.89
N GLN A 92 -1.66 -16.57 -1.07
CA GLN A 92 -1.90 -15.40 -1.91
C GLN A 92 -1.11 -14.19 -1.41
N VAL A 93 -1.15 -13.91 -0.10
CA VAL A 93 -0.41 -12.80 0.52
C VAL A 93 1.09 -13.02 0.39
N ARG A 94 1.61 -14.21 0.74
CA ARG A 94 3.05 -14.52 0.62
C ARG A 94 3.54 -14.32 -0.81
N THR A 95 2.82 -14.87 -1.78
CA THR A 95 3.17 -14.75 -3.20
C THR A 95 3.13 -13.29 -3.65
N SER A 96 2.09 -12.52 -3.27
CA SER A 96 1.99 -11.10 -3.60
C SER A 96 3.14 -10.27 -3.02
N VAL A 97 3.58 -10.53 -1.79
CA VAL A 97 4.73 -9.85 -1.19
C VAL A 97 6.02 -10.17 -1.95
N GLN A 98 6.25 -11.44 -2.30
CA GLN A 98 7.42 -11.85 -3.08
C GLN A 98 7.44 -11.21 -4.49
N VAL A 99 6.29 -11.18 -5.16
CA VAL A 99 6.14 -10.48 -6.45
C VAL A 99 6.42 -8.98 -6.30
N SER A 100 5.93 -8.35 -5.23
CA SER A 100 6.18 -6.93 -4.96
C SER A 100 7.68 -6.65 -4.78
N LEU A 101 8.38 -7.44 -3.94
CA LEU A 101 9.83 -7.30 -3.71
C LEU A 101 10.61 -7.44 -5.03
N LYS A 102 10.27 -8.44 -5.84
CA LYS A 102 10.89 -8.66 -7.16
C LYS A 102 10.64 -7.49 -8.10
N ASN A 103 9.39 -7.06 -8.25
CA ASN A 103 9.00 -5.99 -9.17
C ASN A 103 9.64 -4.66 -8.76
N LEU A 104 9.65 -4.36 -7.47
CA LEU A 104 10.22 -3.14 -6.91
C LEU A 104 11.74 -3.18 -6.79
N GLN A 105 12.37 -4.32 -7.07
CA GLN A 105 13.81 -4.53 -7.05
C GLN A 105 14.44 -4.14 -5.71
N THR A 106 13.82 -4.58 -4.61
CA THR A 106 14.25 -4.22 -3.25
C THR A 106 14.13 -5.40 -2.30
N SER A 107 14.94 -5.40 -1.24
CA SER A 107 14.93 -6.43 -0.19
C SER A 107 13.95 -6.15 0.94
N TYR A 108 13.42 -4.92 1.04
CA TYR A 108 12.45 -4.54 2.06
C TYR A 108 11.47 -3.48 1.57
N ILE A 109 10.30 -3.41 2.20
CA ILE A 109 9.21 -2.47 1.91
C ILE A 109 8.91 -1.68 3.19
N ASP A 110 8.80 -0.36 3.08
CA ASP A 110 8.55 0.48 4.25
C ASP A 110 7.11 0.35 4.75
N SER A 111 6.16 0.15 3.84
CA SER A 111 4.76 -0.05 4.19
C SER A 111 4.03 -0.96 3.21
N ILE A 112 3.31 -1.97 3.73
CA ILE A 112 2.29 -2.67 2.96
C ILE A 112 0.92 -2.35 3.54
N VAL A 113 0.02 -1.93 2.66
CA VAL A 113 -1.36 -1.62 3.01
C VAL A 113 -2.28 -2.68 2.41
N LEU A 114 -3.22 -3.23 3.19
CA LEU A 114 -4.33 -4.00 2.60
C LEU A 114 -5.16 -3.05 1.74
N HIS A 115 -5.21 -3.27 0.43
CA HIS A 115 -5.81 -2.33 -0.52
C HIS A 115 -7.31 -2.13 -0.26
N SER A 116 -7.99 -3.18 0.19
CA SER A 116 -9.33 -3.17 0.74
C SER A 116 -9.43 -4.28 1.79
N PRO A 117 -10.34 -4.17 2.78
CA PRO A 117 -10.68 -5.30 3.64
C PRO A 117 -11.15 -6.50 2.81
N LEU A 118 -10.82 -7.72 3.25
CA LEU A 118 -11.31 -8.94 2.63
C LEU A 118 -12.80 -9.16 2.94
N PRO A 119 -13.53 -10.07 2.27
CA PRO A 119 -14.97 -10.24 2.49
C PRO A 119 -15.35 -10.39 3.97
N THR A 120 -14.57 -11.17 4.73
CA THR A 120 -14.78 -11.38 6.17
C THR A 120 -13.64 -10.81 7.01
N LEU A 121 -13.96 -10.49 8.28
CA LEU A 121 -12.95 -10.10 9.27
C LEU A 121 -11.93 -11.22 9.47
N GLU A 122 -12.38 -12.47 9.53
CA GLU A 122 -11.53 -13.64 9.68
C GLU A 122 -10.47 -13.73 8.57
N LEU A 123 -10.88 -13.60 7.30
CA LEU A 123 -9.94 -13.58 6.18
C LEU A 123 -8.97 -12.40 6.29
N THR A 124 -9.48 -11.22 6.68
CA THR A 124 -8.65 -10.02 6.87
C THR A 124 -7.59 -10.25 7.93
N VAL A 125 -7.95 -10.87 9.07
CA VAL A 125 -7.01 -11.20 10.15
C VAL A 125 -5.99 -12.26 9.72
N ARG A 126 -6.41 -13.29 8.97
CA ARG A 126 -5.49 -14.31 8.43
C ARG A 126 -4.46 -13.70 7.48
N ALA A 127 -4.90 -12.86 6.55
CA ALA A 127 -4.01 -12.11 5.66
C ALA A 127 -3.07 -11.19 6.46
N TRP A 128 -3.59 -10.50 7.48
CA TRP A 128 -2.79 -9.62 8.32
C TRP A 128 -1.70 -10.37 9.06
N LYS A 129 -2.01 -11.53 9.69
CA LYS A 129 -1.03 -12.35 10.41
C LYS A 129 0.16 -12.76 9.54
N VAL A 130 -0.07 -13.08 8.27
CA VAL A 130 1.02 -13.35 7.32
C VAL A 130 1.87 -12.10 7.09
N LEU A 131 1.26 -10.92 6.96
CA LEU A 131 2.02 -9.67 6.88
C LEU A 131 2.81 -9.39 8.17
N GLU A 132 2.31 -9.80 9.35
CA GLU A 132 3.08 -9.71 10.59
C GLU A 132 4.34 -10.59 10.58
N GLU A 133 4.28 -11.79 9.97
CA GLU A 133 5.47 -12.65 9.80
C GLU A 133 6.57 -11.94 9.02
N PHE A 134 6.22 -11.17 7.98
CA PHE A 134 7.17 -10.37 7.21
C PHE A 134 7.68 -9.14 7.98
N VAL A 135 6.89 -8.61 8.92
CA VAL A 135 7.35 -7.57 9.84
C VAL A 135 8.38 -8.13 10.81
N ASP A 136 8.14 -9.31 11.38
CA ASP A 136 9.08 -9.97 12.28
C ASP A 136 10.41 -10.30 11.57
N GLN A 137 10.37 -10.58 10.27
CA GLN A 137 11.55 -10.80 9.42
C GLN A 137 12.28 -9.51 9.03
N GLY A 138 11.73 -8.33 9.33
CA GLY A 138 12.29 -7.04 8.90
C GLY A 138 12.13 -6.74 7.40
N ILE A 139 11.35 -7.54 6.67
CA ILE A 139 11.07 -7.35 5.24
C ILE A 139 10.02 -6.24 5.04
N ILE A 140 9.08 -6.10 5.97
CA ILE A 140 8.08 -5.02 5.99
C ILE A 140 8.24 -4.20 7.26
N HIS A 141 8.28 -2.87 7.19
CA HIS A 141 8.43 -2.04 8.39
C HIS A 141 7.10 -1.62 9.02
N GLN A 142 6.06 -1.40 8.21
CA GLN A 142 4.77 -0.89 8.67
C GLN A 142 3.62 -1.55 7.89
N LEU A 143 2.49 -1.71 8.57
CA LEU A 143 1.26 -2.22 7.99
C LEU A 143 0.16 -1.16 8.03
N GLY A 144 -0.75 -1.22 7.07
CA GLY A 144 -1.90 -0.33 7.03
C GLY A 144 -3.11 -0.94 6.35
N VAL A 145 -4.22 -0.20 6.37
CA VAL A 145 -5.45 -0.55 5.67
C VAL A 145 -5.84 0.58 4.73
N SER A 146 -6.41 0.26 3.57
CA SER A 146 -7.02 1.21 2.66
C SER A 146 -8.47 0.81 2.41
N ASN A 147 -9.30 1.80 2.10
CA ASN A 147 -10.73 1.62 1.81
C ASN A 147 -11.53 0.95 2.95
N GLU A 148 -11.12 1.13 4.20
CA GLU A 148 -11.91 0.72 5.36
C GLU A 148 -12.68 1.93 5.88
N TYR A 149 -13.96 1.99 5.54
CA TYR A 149 -14.86 3.06 5.92
C TYR A 149 -15.72 2.69 7.15
N ASN A 150 -15.70 1.43 7.60
CA ASN A 150 -16.43 0.98 8.77
C ASN A 150 -15.51 1.01 10.02
N ALA A 151 -15.74 2.00 10.88
CA ALA A 151 -14.97 2.19 12.11
C ALA A 151 -15.04 0.98 13.06
N SER A 152 -16.20 0.33 13.19
CA SER A 152 -16.36 -0.85 14.04
C SER A 152 -15.56 -2.03 13.52
N ARG A 153 -15.55 -2.24 12.19
CA ARG A 153 -14.76 -3.29 11.56
C ARG A 153 -13.26 -3.03 11.69
N PHE A 154 -12.84 -1.77 11.52
CA PHE A 154 -11.46 -1.36 11.76
C PHE A 154 -11.04 -1.61 13.21
N GLN A 155 -11.90 -1.27 14.18
CA GLN A 155 -11.63 -1.51 15.60
C GLN A 155 -11.47 -3.01 15.90
N GLN A 156 -12.37 -3.85 15.37
CA GLN A 156 -12.27 -5.31 15.52
C GLN A 156 -10.97 -5.86 14.94
N LEU A 157 -10.55 -5.38 13.76
CA LEU A 157 -9.26 -5.73 13.18
C LEU A 157 -8.11 -5.27 14.11
N TYR A 158 -8.16 -4.02 14.56
CA TYR A 158 -7.15 -3.45 15.44
C TYR A 158 -6.99 -4.25 16.73
N GLU A 159 -8.08 -4.71 17.32
CA GLU A 159 -8.07 -5.55 18.53
C GLU A 159 -7.54 -6.97 18.26
N ALA A 160 -7.87 -7.55 17.10
CA ALA A 160 -7.52 -8.93 16.76
C ALA A 160 -6.06 -9.17 16.34
N VAL A 161 -5.31 -8.12 15.96
CA VAL A 161 -3.95 -8.24 15.39
C VAL A 161 -2.87 -7.75 16.36
N ARG A 162 -1.66 -8.32 16.28
CA ARG A 162 -0.53 -7.96 17.14
C ARG A 162 0.18 -6.71 16.64
N VAL A 163 0.56 -6.69 15.35
CA VAL A 163 1.16 -5.53 14.70
C VAL A 163 0.03 -4.60 14.29
N LYS A 164 -0.14 -3.51 15.06
CA LYS A 164 -1.24 -2.58 14.82
C LYS A 164 -1.09 -1.87 13.47
N PRO A 165 -2.20 -1.63 12.74
CA PRO A 165 -2.17 -0.76 11.58
C PRO A 165 -1.57 0.60 11.97
N LYS A 166 -0.63 1.11 11.18
CA LYS A 166 -0.02 2.44 11.32
C LYS A 166 -0.55 3.44 10.31
N ALA A 167 -1.19 2.96 9.25
CA ALA A 167 -1.80 3.81 8.24
C ALA A 167 -3.25 3.40 7.94
N LEU A 168 -4.11 4.40 7.77
CA LEU A 168 -5.43 4.26 7.15
C LEU A 168 -5.49 5.17 5.91
N GLN A 169 -5.55 4.57 4.73
CA GLN A 169 -5.55 5.27 3.44
C GLN A 169 -6.94 5.22 2.80
N ASN A 170 -7.77 6.23 3.06
CA ASN A 170 -9.11 6.34 2.49
C ASN A 170 -9.19 7.48 1.46
N ARG A 171 -10.11 7.35 0.50
CA ARG A 171 -10.46 8.46 -0.40
C ARG A 171 -11.21 9.51 0.41
N ARG A 172 -10.91 10.78 0.17
CA ARG A 172 -11.72 11.90 0.67
C ARG A 172 -12.50 12.50 -0.49
N CYS A 173 -13.77 12.12 -0.63
CA CYS A 173 -14.70 12.81 -1.50
C CYS A 173 -15.18 14.09 -0.82
N ARG A 174 -15.25 15.20 -1.57
CA ARG A 174 -15.65 16.52 -1.06
C ARG A 174 -17.13 16.58 -0.63
N THR A 175 -17.93 15.61 -1.08
CA THR A 175 -19.39 15.52 -0.84
C THR A 175 -19.77 14.55 0.28
N ASP A 176 -18.91 13.58 0.63
CA ASP A 176 -19.25 12.50 1.56
C ASP A 176 -18.64 12.76 2.95
N SER A 177 -19.20 13.78 3.61
CA SER A 177 -18.61 14.41 4.79
C SER A 177 -18.92 13.70 6.11
N THR A 178 -19.91 12.81 6.18
CA THR A 178 -20.35 12.24 7.46
C THR A 178 -19.65 10.93 7.80
N GLN A 179 -19.65 9.94 6.89
CA GLN A 179 -18.99 8.64 7.14
C GLN A 179 -17.47 8.77 7.21
N THR A 180 -16.86 9.47 6.25
CA THR A 180 -15.41 9.70 6.21
C THR A 180 -14.93 10.40 7.49
N VAL A 181 -15.67 11.39 7.99
CA VAL A 181 -15.30 12.12 9.21
C VAL A 181 -15.48 11.28 10.47
N GLY A 182 -16.53 10.45 10.54
CA GLY A 182 -16.73 9.52 11.66
C GLY A 182 -15.57 8.53 11.80
N THR A 183 -15.18 7.91 10.69
CA THR A 183 -14.06 6.95 10.65
C THR A 183 -12.73 7.65 10.93
N ILE A 184 -12.50 8.85 10.39
CA ILE A 184 -11.31 9.66 10.72
C ILE A 184 -11.25 9.95 12.22
N LYS A 185 -12.35 10.42 12.85
CA LYS A 185 -12.35 10.71 14.29
C LYS A 185 -12.07 9.47 15.12
N SER A 186 -12.69 8.34 14.77
CA SER A 186 -12.47 7.07 15.45
C SER A 186 -11.03 6.59 15.31
N CYS A 187 -10.45 6.69 14.11
CA CYS A 187 -9.07 6.27 13.84
C CYS A 187 -8.01 7.22 14.42
N ALA A 188 -8.32 8.52 14.56
CA ALA A 188 -7.42 9.47 15.22
C ALA A 188 -7.13 9.07 16.68
N SER A 189 -8.08 8.43 17.36
CA SER A 189 -7.88 7.86 18.71
C SER A 189 -6.80 6.76 18.75
N PHE A 190 -6.42 6.19 17.60
CA PHE A 190 -5.41 5.12 17.48
C PHE A 190 -4.04 5.61 16.96
N ALA A 191 -3.77 6.93 16.94
CA ALA A 191 -2.49 7.51 16.49
C ALA A 191 -2.03 7.06 15.08
N LEU A 192 -2.98 6.90 14.16
CA LEU A 192 -2.75 6.46 12.78
C LEU A 192 -2.31 7.60 11.86
N LEU A 193 -1.38 7.31 10.93
CA LEU A 193 -1.12 8.17 9.79
C LEU A 193 -2.24 8.04 8.77
N MET A 194 -2.95 9.14 8.51
CA MET A 194 -3.95 9.17 7.45
C MET A 194 -3.33 9.65 6.14
N VAL A 195 -3.38 8.79 5.13
CA VAL A 195 -2.92 9.12 3.78
C VAL A 195 -4.15 9.40 2.92
N LEU A 196 -4.32 10.67 2.54
CA LEU A 196 -5.43 11.11 1.70
C LEU A 196 -5.11 10.86 0.23
N ARG A 197 -5.91 10.01 -0.45
CA ARG A 197 -5.87 9.91 -1.92
C ARG A 197 -6.61 11.10 -2.52
N ILE A 198 -5.89 12.01 -3.16
CA ILE A 198 -6.45 13.07 -4.01
C ILE A 198 -6.55 12.50 -5.42
N ASN A 199 -7.76 12.36 -5.96
CA ASN A 199 -7.95 12.01 -7.36
C ASN A 199 -7.97 13.30 -8.19
N PRO A 200 -7.03 13.52 -9.13
CA PRO A 200 -7.01 14.72 -9.95
C PRO A 200 -8.08 14.71 -11.06
N SER A 201 -8.71 13.56 -11.35
CA SER A 201 -9.96 13.58 -12.10
C SER A 201 -11.08 14.07 -11.17
N GLY A 202 -11.61 15.26 -11.50
CA GLY A 202 -12.72 15.92 -10.81
C GLY A 202 -14.02 15.11 -10.84
N PRO A 203 -15.14 15.70 -10.37
CA PRO A 203 -16.45 15.05 -10.38
C PRO A 203 -16.85 14.55 -11.77
#